data_AF-A0A556BIH5-F1
#
_entry.id   AF-A0A556BIH5-F1
#
_cell.length_a   1.000
_cell.length_b   1.000
_cell.length_c   1.000
_cell.angle_alpha   90.00
_cell.angle_beta   90.00
_cell.angle_gamma   90.00
#
_symmetry.space_group_name_H-M   'P 1'
#
loop_
_entity.id
_entity.type
_entity.pdbx_description
1 polymer ?
#
loop_
_entity_poly.entity_id
_entity_poly.type
_entity_poly.pdbx_seq_one_letter_code
_entity_poly.pdbx_strand_id
1 'polypeptide(L)'
;MKVRYSHEEGQFPFVLGDYVTIIVRYLYAEDTEEELYYHGTITQIHAEGLHAVLDDDKSKEQYFAFADIEKVIQGHLIPFLGGYTRRQDI
;
A
#
# COMPACT_ATOMS: atom_id res chain seq x y z
N MET A 1 -11.08 2.43 9.65
CA MET A 1 -11.26 1.23 10.52
C MET A 1 -9.96 0.94 11.27
N LYS A 2 -10.01 0.35 12.47
CA LYS A 2 -8.78 -0.08 13.15
C LYS A 2 -8.26 -1.36 12.51
N VAL A 3 -6.98 -1.42 12.18
CA VAL A 3 -6.33 -2.58 11.54
C VAL A 3 -5.01 -2.89 12.22
N ARG A 4 -4.53 -4.12 12.05
CA ARG A 4 -3.21 -4.56 12.50
C ARG A 4 -2.31 -4.71 11.29
N TYR A 5 -1.39 -3.76 11.11
CA TYR A 5 -0.33 -3.82 10.13
C TYR A 5 0.79 -4.77 10.60
N SER A 6 1.77 -5.02 9.72
CA SER A 6 2.88 -5.93 10.00
C SER A 6 3.68 -5.60 11.27
N HIS A 7 3.80 -4.30 11.61
CA HIS A 7 4.62 -3.84 12.74
C HIS A 7 3.87 -3.00 13.78
N GLU A 8 2.65 -2.56 13.49
CA GLU A 8 1.86 -1.74 14.41
C GLU A 8 0.35 -1.88 14.21
N GLU A 9 -0.42 -1.49 15.22
CA GLU A 9 -1.86 -1.26 15.05
C GLU A 9 -2.10 0.18 14.62
N GLY A 10 -2.97 0.37 13.63
CA GLY A 10 -3.25 1.69 13.06
C GLY A 10 -4.71 1.88 12.67
N GLN A 11 -5.00 3.08 12.18
CA GLN A 11 -6.26 3.34 11.48
C GLN A 11 -6.01 3.21 9.97
N PHE A 12 -6.94 2.55 9.28
CA PHE A 12 -7.06 2.56 7.84
C PHE A 12 -8.14 3.59 7.45
N PRO A 13 -7.74 4.78 6.96
CA PRO A 13 -8.66 5.88 6.67
C PRO A 13 -9.23 5.88 5.25
N PHE A 14 -8.82 4.95 4.39
CA PHE A 14 -9.19 4.91 2.98
C PHE A 14 -10.51 4.17 2.74
N VAL A 15 -11.14 4.48 1.62
CA VAL A 15 -12.41 3.90 1.17
C VAL A 15 -12.30 3.30 -0.23
N LEU A 16 -13.36 2.60 -0.66
CA LEU A 16 -13.44 2.03 -2.01
C LEU A 16 -13.28 3.13 -3.07
N GLY A 17 -12.46 2.87 -4.09
CA GLY A 17 -12.16 3.82 -5.16
C GLY A 17 -10.99 4.78 -4.87
N ASP A 18 -10.46 4.79 -3.64
CA ASP A 18 -9.26 5.59 -3.36
C ASP A 18 -8.03 5.03 -4.09
N TYR A 19 -7.25 5.94 -4.67
CA TYR A 19 -5.95 5.64 -5.23
C TYR A 19 -4.87 5.73 -4.14
N VAL A 20 -4.17 4.63 -3.92
CA VAL A 20 -3.27 4.43 -2.78
C VAL A 20 -1.92 3.86 -3.19
N THR A 21 -0.93 4.08 -2.32
CA THR A 21 0.34 3.38 -2.34
C THR A 21 0.35 2.41 -1.17
N ILE A 22 0.49 1.13 -1.47
CA ILE A 22 0.48 0.01 -0.53
C ILE A 22 1.94 -0.36 -0.27
N ILE A 23 2.44 -0.05 0.91
CA ILE A 23 3.82 -0.33 1.32
C ILE A 23 3.82 -1.67 2.04
N VAL A 24 4.46 -2.68 1.45
CA VAL A 24 4.50 -4.04 2.01
C VAL A 24 5.67 -4.15 2.98
N ARG A 25 6.89 -3.87 2.53
CA ARG A 25 8.10 -3.95 3.36
C ARG A 25 9.17 -2.98 2.88
N TYR A 26 9.01 -1.68 3.09
CA TYR A 26 9.98 -0.72 2.56
C TYR A 26 11.03 -0.31 3.61
N LEU A 27 10.65 -0.18 4.88
CA LEU A 27 11.58 0.30 5.93
C LEU A 27 12.44 -0.80 6.54
N TYR A 28 12.11 -2.08 6.33
CA TYR A 28 12.75 -3.23 7.00
C TYR A 28 13.35 -4.27 6.05
N ALA A 29 13.38 -4.01 4.75
CA ALA A 29 14.08 -4.87 3.80
C ALA A 29 15.57 -4.50 3.77
N GLU A 30 16.40 -5.34 4.40
CA GLU A 30 17.83 -5.37 4.07
C GLU A 30 17.98 -6.20 2.79
N ASP A 31 18.41 -5.56 1.70
CA ASP A 31 18.94 -6.23 0.51
C ASP A 31 17.92 -6.99 -0.39
N THR A 32 16.96 -6.28 -0.98
CA THR A 32 16.16 -6.82 -2.10
C THR A 32 16.12 -5.85 -3.28
N GLU A 33 16.39 -6.34 -4.49
CA GLU A 33 16.28 -5.59 -5.76
C GLU A 33 14.82 -5.26 -6.16
N GLU A 34 13.84 -5.68 -5.36
CA GLU A 34 12.41 -5.56 -5.68
C GLU A 34 11.78 -4.29 -5.07
N GLU A 35 10.86 -3.68 -5.81
CA GLU A 35 10.03 -2.58 -5.31
C GLU A 35 9.05 -3.11 -4.26
N LEU A 36 9.15 -2.61 -3.02
CA LEU A 36 8.41 -3.12 -1.87
C LEU A 36 7.13 -2.33 -1.58
N TYR A 37 6.64 -1.60 -2.59
CA TYR A 37 5.37 -0.88 -2.56
C TYR A 37 4.67 -0.98 -3.91
N TYR A 38 3.35 -0.86 -3.89
CA TYR A 38 2.50 -0.96 -5.08
C TYR A 38 1.56 0.24 -5.17
N HIS A 39 1.30 0.69 -6.39
CA HIS A 39 0.29 1.71 -6.65
C HIS A 39 -0.98 1.06 -7.19
N GLY A 40 -2.13 1.47 -6.69
CA GLY A 40 -3.39 0.93 -7.19
C GLY A 40 -4.63 1.61 -6.64
N THR A 41 -5.78 1.22 -7.18
CA THR A 41 -7.09 1.68 -6.74
C THR A 41 -7.78 0.61 -5.91
N ILE A 42 -8.26 0.95 -4.72
CA ILE A 42 -8.96 0.01 -3.84
C ILE A 42 -10.30 -0.39 -4.45
N THR A 43 -10.53 -1.69 -4.57
CA THR A 43 -11.79 -2.26 -5.09
C THR A 43 -12.62 -2.95 -4.02
N GLN A 44 -11.98 -3.52 -2.98
CA GLN A 44 -12.65 -4.12 -1.83
C GLN A 44 -11.85 -3.89 -0.53
N ILE A 45 -12.55 -3.79 0.59
CA ILE A 45 -11.97 -3.68 1.93
C ILE A 45 -12.59 -4.74 2.83
N HIS A 46 -11.76 -5.55 3.45
CA HIS A 46 -12.13 -6.57 4.42
C HIS A 46 -11.53 -6.24 5.79
N ALA A 47 -11.90 -7.02 6.81
CA ALA A 47 -11.31 -6.86 8.14
C ALA A 47 -9.81 -7.18 8.18
N GLU A 48 -9.36 -8.11 7.34
CA GLU A 48 -7.99 -8.65 7.34
C GLU A 48 -7.11 -8.10 6.22
N GLY A 49 -7.67 -7.33 5.28
CA GLY A 49 -6.92 -6.84 4.13
C GLY A 49 -7.78 -6.08 3.14
N LEU A 50 -7.23 -5.83 1.96
CA LEU A 50 -7.88 -5.09 0.88
C LEU A 50 -7.55 -5.70 -0.49
N HIS A 51 -8.44 -5.48 -1.45
CA HIS A 51 -8.18 -5.73 -2.86
C HIS A 51 -7.89 -4.40 -3.57
N ALA A 52 -6.93 -4.41 -4.49
CA ALA A 52 -6.63 -3.26 -5.34
C ALA A 52 -6.31 -3.70 -6.78
N VAL A 53 -6.73 -2.89 -7.76
CA VAL A 53 -6.25 -2.99 -9.14
C VAL A 53 -4.97 -2.18 -9.25
N LEU A 54 -3.89 -2.82 -9.67
CA LEU A 54 -2.55 -2.22 -9.70
C LEU A 54 -2.29 -1.43 -10.98
N ASP A 55 -1.48 -0.38 -10.87
CA ASP A 55 -1.10 0.45 -12.02
C ASP A 55 -0.29 -0.35 -13.05
N ASP A 56 0.60 -1.23 -12.59
CA ASP A 56 1.49 -2.03 -13.44
C ASP A 56 0.75 -3.11 -14.23
N ASP A 57 -0.40 -3.57 -13.71
CA ASP A 57 -1.29 -4.50 -14.39
C ASP A 57 -2.76 -4.21 -14.05
N LYS A 58 -3.36 -3.28 -14.81
CA LYS A 58 -4.76 -2.87 -14.65
C LYS A 58 -5.77 -3.98 -14.95
N SER A 59 -5.33 -5.12 -15.49
CA SER A 59 -6.18 -6.29 -15.74
C SER A 59 -6.27 -7.22 -14.54
N LYS A 60 -5.40 -7.03 -13.54
CA LYS A 60 -5.34 -7.86 -12.35
C LYS A 60 -5.69 -7.08 -11.10
N GLU A 61 -6.56 -7.71 -10.32
CA GLU A 61 -6.81 -7.32 -8.94
C GLU A 61 -5.93 -8.19 -8.02
N GLN A 62 -5.31 -7.55 -7.04
CA GLN A 62 -4.46 -8.21 -6.06
C GLN A 62 -4.98 -7.98 -4.65
N TYR A 63 -4.95 -9.05 -3.85
CA TYR A 63 -5.24 -8.99 -2.43
C TYR A 63 -3.98 -8.70 -1.62
N PHE A 64 -4.10 -7.81 -0.63
CA PHE A 64 -3.06 -7.50 0.34
C PHE A 64 -3.61 -7.67 1.75
N ALA A 65 -3.03 -8.60 2.52
CA ALA A 65 -3.37 -8.76 3.93
C ALA A 65 -2.76 -7.62 4.75
N PHE A 66 -3.51 -7.02 5.67
CA PHE A 66 -2.99 -5.98 6.55
C PHE A 66 -1.78 -6.47 7.36
N ALA A 67 -1.77 -7.75 7.75
CA ALA A 67 -0.63 -8.34 8.46
C ALA A 67 0.69 -8.34 7.67
N ASP A 68 0.61 -8.24 6.34
CA ASP A 68 1.79 -8.18 5.45
C ASP A 68 2.11 -6.75 5.00
N ILE A 69 1.17 -5.81 5.16
CA ILE A 69 1.33 -4.40 4.83
C ILE A 69 2.02 -3.69 5.99
N GLU A 70 3.08 -2.95 5.69
CA GLU A 70 3.69 -2.00 6.60
C GLU A 70 2.80 -0.76 6.75
N LYS A 71 2.36 -0.18 5.63
CA LYS A 71 1.49 1.00 5.64
C LYS A 71 0.75 1.20 4.32
N VAL A 72 -0.39 1.90 4.37
CA VAL A 72 -1.06 2.43 3.18
C VAL A 72 -1.04 3.96 3.24
N ILE A 73 -0.66 4.60 2.15
CA ILE A 73 -0.60 6.07 2.00
C ILE A 73 -1.32 6.52 0.73
N GLN A 74 -1.48 7.84 0.55
CA GLN A 74 -2.09 8.39 -0.66
C GLN A 74 -1.28 8.04 -1.91
N GLY A 75 -1.93 7.66 -3.01
CA GLY A 75 -1.28 7.06 -4.18
C GLY A 75 -0.30 7.97 -4.95
N HIS A 76 -0.37 9.29 -4.74
CA HIS A 76 0.61 10.23 -5.30
C HIS A 76 1.92 10.29 -4.49
N LEU A 77 1.98 9.59 -3.35
CA LEU A 77 3.15 9.53 -2.49
C LEU A 77 3.86 8.19 -2.65
N ILE A 78 5.19 8.23 -2.57
CA ILE A 78 6.05 7.05 -2.47
C ILE A 78 6.88 7.14 -1.20
N PRO A 79 7.20 6.02 -0.55
CA PRO A 79 8.11 6.04 0.59
C PRO A 79 9.51 6.49 0.16
N PHE A 80 10.16 7.29 1.00
CA PHE A 80 11.51 7.79 0.81
C PHE A 80 12.19 7.92 2.17
N LEU A 81 13.51 7.78 2.26
CA LEU A 81 14.28 7.77 3.52
C LEU A 81 13.74 8.76 4.57
N GLY A 82 13.09 8.25 5.62
CA GLY A 82 12.55 9.04 6.73
C GLY A 82 11.21 9.74 6.48
N GLY A 83 10.49 9.46 5.39
CA GLY A 83 9.21 10.08 5.06
C GLY A 83 8.61 9.62 3.73
N TYR A 84 8.07 10.58 2.98
CA TYR A 84 7.45 10.34 1.67
C TYR A 84 7.88 11.41 0.68
N THR A 85 8.04 11.04 -0.58
CA THR A 85 8.14 12.00 -1.68
C THR A 85 6.94 11.85 -2.62
N ARG A 86 6.76 12.78 -3.55
CA ARG A 86 5.68 12.72 -4.54
C ARG A 86 6.16 11.99 -5.79
N ARG A 87 5.26 11.21 -6.40
CA ARG A 87 5.44 10.75 -7.77
C ARG A 87 5.56 11.98 -8.67
N GLN A 88 6.58 12.02 -9.53
CA GLN A 88 6.64 13.03 -10.58
C GLN A 88 5.47 12.76 -11.52
N ASP A 89 4.59 13.74 -11.74
CA ASP A 89 3.41 13.60 -12.60
C ASP A 89 3.84 12.97 -13.94
N ILE A 90 3.24 11.81 -14.28
CA ILE A 90 3.38 11.17 -15.59
C ILE A 90 2.35 11.79 -16.53
#